data_AF-A0A2T0XVZ9-F1
#
_entry.id   AF-A0A2T0XVZ9-F1
#
_cell.length_a   1.000
_cell.length_b   1.000
_cell.length_c   1.000
_cell.angle_alpha   90.00
_cell.angle_beta   90.00
_cell.angle_gamma   90.00
#
_symmetry.space_group_name_H-M   'P 1'
#
loop_
_entity.id
_entity.type
_entity.pdbx_description
1 polymer ?
#
loop_
_entity_poly.entity_id
_entity_poly.type
_entity_poly.pdbx_seq_one_letter_code
_entity_poly.pdbx_strand_id
1 'polypeptide(L)'
;MHALIVAASGGPDPEDPAVGAAALAAAWSAAAPRCAVEPLVLPAAEPPPPARPGDGPAPVGVFVPTTALGLSSVGPPPVAPEVALLGERVGDADLVVVHVRVLDGAALHSGPAAAAARAAAPHAVPVVVLAGRSEVSRRELAAAGVVGVHEVGEPWDAGSVGRAARTWAPSWGTL
;
A
#
# COMPACT_ATOMS: atom_id res chain seq x y z
N MET A 1 -2.68 15.27 -13.28
CA MET A 1 -2.82 14.26 -12.24
C MET A 1 -1.62 13.35 -12.31
N HIS A 2 -0.92 13.16 -11.20
CA HIS A 2 0.20 12.26 -11.04
C HIS A 2 -0.20 11.10 -10.12
N ALA A 3 -0.13 9.86 -10.62
CA ALA A 3 -0.42 8.65 -9.85
C ALA A 3 0.86 7.84 -9.64
N LEU A 4 1.15 7.53 -8.39
CA LEU A 4 2.23 6.63 -8.00
C LEU A 4 1.66 5.22 -7.84
N ILE A 5 2.11 4.27 -8.65
CA ILE A 5 1.71 2.87 -8.57
C ILE A 5 2.76 2.09 -7.80
N VAL A 6 2.36 1.53 -6.67
CA VAL A 6 3.19 0.78 -5.74
C VAL A 6 2.87 -0.71 -5.86
N ALA A 7 3.87 -1.54 -6.17
CA ALA A 7 3.74 -2.99 -6.19
C ALA A 7 4.70 -3.65 -5.18
N ALA A 8 4.31 -4.80 -4.63
CA ALA A 8 5.15 -5.58 -3.73
C ALA A 8 6.16 -6.46 -4.50
N SER A 9 7.43 -6.49 -4.10
CA SER A 9 8.41 -7.48 -4.54
C SER A 9 8.33 -8.74 -3.69
N GLY A 10 7.61 -9.76 -4.15
CA GLY A 10 7.63 -11.06 -3.48
C GLY A 10 6.36 -11.89 -3.58
N GLY A 11 5.60 -11.78 -4.67
CA GLY A 11 4.61 -12.81 -4.96
C GLY A 11 5.31 -14.18 -5.16
N PRO A 12 4.63 -15.32 -4.91
CA PRO A 12 5.18 -16.65 -5.17
C PRO A 12 5.43 -16.98 -6.65
N ASP A 13 5.14 -16.04 -7.56
CA ASP A 13 5.39 -16.19 -8.99
C ASP A 13 6.82 -15.77 -9.34
N PRO A 14 7.47 -16.46 -10.30
CA PRO A 14 8.84 -16.17 -10.73
C PRO A 14 8.96 -14.86 -11.53
N GLU A 15 7.87 -14.12 -11.73
CA GLU A 15 7.88 -12.87 -12.47
C GLU A 15 8.54 -11.76 -11.66
N ASP A 16 9.44 -11.03 -12.33
CA ASP A 16 10.09 -9.87 -11.78
C ASP A 16 9.03 -8.83 -11.35
N PRO A 17 8.98 -8.44 -10.06
CA PRO A 17 7.99 -7.51 -9.56
C PRO A 17 8.07 -6.14 -10.24
N ALA A 18 9.23 -5.76 -10.78
CA ALA A 18 9.36 -4.55 -11.59
C ALA A 18 8.60 -4.66 -12.93
N VAL A 19 8.60 -5.85 -13.55
CA VAL A 19 7.83 -6.12 -14.77
C VAL A 19 6.33 -6.06 -14.47
N GLY A 20 5.89 -6.65 -13.35
CA GLY A 20 4.50 -6.56 -12.91
C GLY A 20 4.05 -5.12 -12.62
N ALA A 21 4.87 -4.34 -11.93
CA ALA A 21 4.61 -2.91 -11.66
C ALA A 21 4.52 -2.09 -12.95
N ALA A 22 5.44 -2.32 -13.89
CA ALA A 22 5.45 -1.65 -15.19
C ALA A 22 4.22 -2.01 -16.03
N ALA A 23 3.79 -3.28 -16.03
CA ALA A 23 2.59 -3.72 -16.74
C ALA A 23 1.31 -3.09 -16.17
N LEU A 24 1.19 -3.01 -14.83
CA LEU A 24 0.10 -2.30 -14.16
C LEU A 24 0.11 -0.80 -14.49
N ALA A 25 1.29 -0.18 -14.52
CA ALA A 25 1.43 1.22 -14.91
C ALA A 25 1.04 1.49 -16.36
N ALA A 26 1.39 0.59 -17.28
CA ALA A 26 0.94 0.66 -18.66
C ALA A 26 -0.58 0.52 -18.78
N ALA A 27 -1.19 -0.45 -18.07
CA ALA A 27 -2.64 -0.64 -18.06
C ALA A 27 -3.39 0.57 -17.49
N TRP A 28 -2.88 1.16 -16.41
CA TRP A 28 -3.44 2.39 -15.83
C TRP A 28 -3.33 3.57 -16.80
N SER A 29 -2.16 3.79 -17.37
CA SER A 29 -1.90 4.89 -18.32
C SER A 29 -2.78 4.78 -19.57
N ALA A 30 -3.00 3.57 -20.09
CA ALA A 30 -3.88 3.33 -21.23
C ALA A 30 -5.34 3.72 -20.93
N ALA A 31 -5.80 3.51 -19.70
CA ALA A 31 -7.16 3.84 -19.29
C ALA A 31 -7.33 5.31 -18.83
N ALA A 32 -6.24 5.96 -18.40
CA ALA A 32 -6.20 7.34 -17.94
C ALA A 32 -5.05 8.11 -18.61
N PRO A 33 -5.15 8.43 -19.92
CA PRO A 33 -4.04 8.97 -20.71
C PRO A 33 -3.57 10.38 -20.31
N ARG A 34 -4.34 11.10 -19.48
CA ARG A 34 -3.96 12.40 -18.90
C ARG A 34 -3.30 12.28 -17.52
N CYS A 35 -3.16 11.06 -17.02
CA CYS A 35 -2.48 10.76 -15.76
C CYS A 35 -1.01 10.45 -16.06
N ALA A 36 -0.09 11.19 -15.44
CA ALA A 36 1.30 10.74 -15.35
C ALA A 36 1.33 9.58 -14.37
N VAL A 37 1.98 8.47 -14.73
CA VAL A 37 2.02 7.25 -13.91
C VAL A 37 3.47 6.87 -13.66
N GLU A 38 3.81 6.68 -12.40
CA GLU A 38 5.13 6.22 -11.99
C GLU A 38 5.03 4.88 -11.25
N PRO A 39 5.72 3.82 -11.71
CA PRO A 39 5.82 2.57 -10.97
C PRO A 39 6.91 2.65 -9.88
N LEU A 40 6.60 2.13 -8.71
CA LEU A 40 7.51 1.93 -7.58
C LEU A 40 7.34 0.52 -7.02
N VAL A 41 8.44 -0.13 -6.71
CA VAL A 41 8.44 -1.47 -6.10
C VAL A 41 8.88 -1.36 -4.65
N LEU A 42 8.09 -1.91 -3.73
CA LEU A 42 8.45 -2.03 -2.33
C LEU A 42 8.83 -3.46 -1.99
N PRO A 43 9.78 -3.67 -1.04
CA PRO A 43 10.03 -4.99 -0.50
C PRO A 43 8.74 -5.64 0.02
N ALA A 44 8.57 -6.95 -0.18
CA ALA A 44 7.54 -7.68 0.54
C ALA A 44 7.73 -7.47 2.04
N ALA A 45 6.61 -7.41 2.78
CA ALA A 45 6.67 -7.32 4.22
C ALA A 45 7.48 -8.51 4.75
N GLU A 46 8.55 -8.21 5.49
CA GLU A 46 9.32 -9.25 6.13
C GLU A 46 8.40 -9.99 7.12
N PRO A 47 8.35 -11.34 7.09
CA PRO A 47 7.58 -12.06 8.07
C PRO A 47 8.07 -11.67 9.47
N PRO A 48 7.17 -11.49 10.45
CA PRO A 48 7.58 -11.16 11.79
C PRO A 48 8.59 -12.23 12.27
N PRO A 49 9.68 -11.82 12.96
CA PRO A 49 10.64 -12.77 13.48
C PRO A 49 9.91 -13.81 14.35
N PRO A 50 10.40 -15.06 14.40
CA PRO A 50 9.78 -16.08 15.22
C PRO A 50 9.66 -15.57 16.66
N ALA A 51 8.47 -15.72 17.23
CA ALA A 51 8.16 -15.30 18.59
C ALA A 51 9.26 -15.78 19.53
N ARG A 52 9.93 -14.84 20.21
CA ARG A 52 10.94 -15.20 21.20
C ARG A 52 10.22 -15.76 22.43
N PRO A 53 10.85 -16.66 23.19
CA PRO A 53 10.34 -17.03 24.51
C PRO A 53 10.14 -15.76 25.36
N GLY A 54 8.88 -15.36 25.59
CA GLY A 54 8.52 -14.09 26.24
C GLY A 54 7.52 -13.23 25.46
N ASP A 55 7.31 -13.47 24.17
CA ASP A 55 6.22 -12.89 23.38
C ASP A 55 4.90 -13.56 23.78
N GLY A 56 4.42 -13.21 24.97
CA GLY A 56 3.14 -13.68 25.49
C GLY A 56 1.96 -13.18 24.63
N PRO A 57 0.75 -13.73 24.86
CA PRO A 57 -0.45 -13.23 24.19
C PRO A 57 -0.59 -11.71 24.40
N ALA A 58 -1.15 -11.01 23.41
CA ALA A 58 -1.45 -9.58 23.50
C ALA A 58 -2.07 -9.29 24.88
N PRO A 59 -1.50 -8.36 25.68
CA PRO A 59 -1.90 -8.21 27.06
C PRO A 59 -3.37 -7.82 27.14
N VAL A 60 -4.20 -8.70 27.71
CA VAL A 60 -5.53 -8.34 28.19
C VAL A 60 -5.31 -7.61 29.51
N GLY A 61 -4.99 -6.33 29.45
CA GLY A 61 -4.44 -5.62 30.61
C GLY A 61 -4.59 -4.11 30.54
N VAL A 62 -4.51 -3.50 31.72
CA VAL A 62 -4.49 -2.05 31.92
C VAL A 62 -3.32 -1.46 31.14
N PHE A 63 -3.57 -0.40 30.37
CA PHE A 63 -2.53 0.36 29.71
C PHE A 63 -1.64 1.03 30.78
N VAL A 64 -0.43 0.53 30.94
CA VAL A 64 0.61 1.19 31.75
C VAL A 64 1.52 1.94 30.79
N PRO A 65 1.64 3.27 30.89
CA PRO A 65 2.62 4.01 30.11
C PRO A 65 4.00 3.43 30.41
N THR A 66 4.72 2.97 29.39
CA THR A 66 6.07 2.41 29.55
C THR A 66 7.05 3.41 30.19
N THR A 67 6.78 4.70 30.03
CA THR A 67 7.46 5.80 30.71
C THR A 67 7.27 5.78 32.23
N ALA A 68 6.10 5.35 32.74
CA ALA A 68 5.84 5.22 34.17
C ALA A 68 6.63 4.06 34.80
N LEU A 69 7.12 3.12 33.98
CA LEU A 69 8.00 2.03 34.37
C LEU A 69 9.49 2.38 34.22
N GLY A 70 9.83 3.62 33.87
CA GLY A 70 11.21 4.05 33.62
C GLY A 70 11.82 3.48 32.33
N LEU A 71 10.99 2.92 31.44
CA LEU A 71 11.45 2.40 30.15
C LEU A 71 11.51 3.53 29.13
N SER A 72 12.68 3.73 28.53
CA SER A 72 12.86 4.62 27.38
C SER A 72 12.60 3.86 26.08
N SER A 73 11.84 4.44 25.15
CA SER A 73 11.73 3.88 23.80
C SER A 73 13.10 3.84 23.14
N VAL A 74 13.52 2.66 22.67
CA VAL A 74 14.64 2.55 21.74
C VAL A 74 14.25 3.28 20.46
N GLY A 75 15.15 4.09 19.92
CA GLY A 75 14.90 4.85 18.70
C GLY A 75 14.36 3.95 17.57
N PRO A 76 13.52 4.49 16.67
CA PRO A 76 12.97 3.71 15.58
C PRO A 76 14.10 3.09 14.75
N PRO A 77 13.93 1.86 14.24
CA PRO A 77 14.90 1.25 13.35
C PRO A 77 15.12 2.13 12.11
N PRO A 78 16.30 2.03 11.47
CA PRO A 78 16.53 2.74 10.21
C PRO A 78 15.45 2.36 9.20
N VAL A 79 14.88 3.38 8.56
CA VAL A 79 13.87 3.21 7.52
C VAL A 79 14.54 2.60 6.28
N ALA A 80 13.94 1.57 5.70
CA ALA A 80 14.42 0.97 4.47
C ALA A 80 14.47 2.02 3.33
N PRO A 81 15.52 2.05 2.49
CA PRO A 81 15.67 3.06 1.42
C PRO A 81 14.44 3.21 0.52
N GLU A 82 13.75 2.10 0.22
CA GLU A 82 12.55 2.08 -0.62
C GLU A 82 11.36 2.77 0.04
N VAL A 83 11.25 2.68 1.38
CA VAL A 83 10.22 3.37 2.16
C VAL A 83 10.54 4.86 2.28
N ALA A 84 11.82 5.24 2.37
CA ALA A 84 12.23 6.64 2.31
C ALA A 84 11.92 7.25 0.93
N LEU A 85 12.26 6.55 -0.15
CA LEU A 85 11.93 6.93 -1.52
C LEU A 85 10.41 7.05 -1.71
N LEU A 86 9.62 6.11 -1.19
CA LEU A 86 8.16 6.22 -1.18
C LEU A 86 7.70 7.54 -0.55
N GLY A 87 8.24 7.90 0.62
CA GLY A 87 7.91 9.17 1.29
C GLY A 87 8.18 10.39 0.39
N GLU A 88 9.33 10.43 -0.28
CA GLU A 88 9.67 11.52 -1.20
C GLU A 88 8.72 11.59 -2.40
N ARG A 89 8.46 10.45 -3.05
CA ARG A 89 7.62 10.40 -4.27
C ARG A 89 6.15 10.66 -3.98
N VAL A 90 5.66 10.25 -2.80
CA VAL A 90 4.27 10.48 -2.39
C VAL A 90 3.98 11.97 -2.21
N GLY A 91 4.97 12.78 -1.79
CA GLY A 91 4.81 14.23 -1.67
C GLY A 91 4.47 14.94 -2.99
N ASP A 92 4.87 14.35 -4.12
CA ASP A 92 4.61 14.85 -5.47
C ASP A 92 3.40 14.18 -6.16
N ALA A 93 2.73 13.22 -5.50
CA ALA A 93 1.64 12.44 -6.08
C ALA A 93 0.27 13.03 -5.74
N ASP A 94 -0.67 12.97 -6.69
CA ASP A 94 -2.08 13.30 -6.45
C ASP A 94 -2.88 12.06 -5.98
N LEU A 95 -2.32 10.86 -6.20
CA LEU A 95 -2.94 9.57 -5.90
C LEU A 95 -1.86 8.50 -5.73
N VAL A 96 -2.01 7.64 -4.72
CA VAL A 96 -1.21 6.44 -4.56
C VAL A 96 -2.08 5.21 -4.79
N VAL A 97 -1.63 4.34 -5.69
CA VAL A 97 -2.31 3.10 -6.04
C VAL A 97 -1.43 1.94 -5.64
N VAL A 98 -1.90 1.07 -4.75
CA VAL A 98 -1.13 -0.07 -4.25
C VAL A 98 -1.70 -1.36 -4.82
N HIS A 99 -0.87 -2.19 -5.45
CA HIS A 99 -1.27 -3.51 -5.90
C HIS A 99 -0.84 -4.60 -4.91
N VAL A 100 -1.80 -5.44 -4.50
CA VAL A 100 -1.56 -6.63 -3.67
C VAL A 100 -2.38 -7.82 -4.18
N ARG A 101 -1.87 -9.04 -3.99
CA ARG A 101 -2.61 -10.26 -4.37
C ARG A 101 -3.82 -10.49 -3.48
N VAL A 102 -3.61 -10.41 -2.16
CA VAL A 102 -4.66 -10.54 -1.15
C VAL A 102 -4.55 -9.35 -0.22
N LEU A 103 -5.66 -8.63 -0.03
CA LEU A 103 -5.79 -7.58 0.97
C LEU A 103 -6.46 -8.16 2.21
N ASP A 104 -5.65 -8.66 3.14
CA ASP A 104 -6.05 -9.16 4.45
C ASP A 104 -5.59 -8.20 5.57
N GLY A 105 -5.86 -8.56 6.83
CA GLY A 105 -5.46 -7.75 7.99
C GLY A 105 -3.94 -7.55 8.12
N ALA A 106 -3.13 -8.52 7.68
CA ALA A 106 -1.68 -8.41 7.72
C ALA A 106 -1.17 -7.42 6.67
N ALA A 107 -1.66 -7.54 5.43
CA ALA A 107 -1.38 -6.61 4.35
C ALA A 107 -1.79 -5.17 4.70
N LEU A 108 -2.86 -5.00 5.47
CA LEU A 108 -3.35 -3.70 5.92
C LEU A 108 -2.51 -3.05 7.03
N HIS A 109 -1.77 -3.85 7.83
CA HIS A 109 -1.06 -3.35 9.01
C HIS A 109 0.46 -3.22 8.80
N SER A 110 1.06 -4.21 8.15
CA SER A 110 2.51 -4.27 7.91
C SER A 110 2.88 -4.36 6.43
N GLY A 111 1.90 -4.48 5.54
CA GLY A 111 2.12 -4.62 4.10
C GLY A 111 2.38 -3.30 3.34
N PRO A 112 2.55 -3.40 2.01
CA PRO A 112 2.71 -2.25 1.12
C PRO A 112 1.59 -1.22 1.24
N ALA A 113 0.35 -1.66 1.47
CA ALA A 113 -0.78 -0.76 1.67
C ALA A 113 -0.62 0.08 2.95
N ALA A 114 -0.13 -0.54 4.02
CA ALA A 114 0.17 0.15 5.27
C ALA A 114 1.34 1.14 5.12
N ALA A 115 2.39 0.76 4.39
CA ALA A 115 3.53 1.63 4.10
C ALA A 115 3.10 2.86 3.28
N ALA A 116 2.32 2.65 2.21
CA ALA A 116 1.76 3.72 1.40
C ALA A 116 0.85 4.66 2.20
N ALA A 117 -0.06 4.12 3.01
CA ALA A 117 -0.95 4.94 3.85
C ALA A 117 -0.17 5.81 4.84
N ARG A 118 0.86 5.25 5.50
CA ARG A 118 1.73 6.00 6.41
C ARG A 118 2.51 7.10 5.68
N ALA A 119 3.03 6.83 4.48
CA ALA A 119 3.76 7.81 3.68
C ALA A 119 2.84 8.91 3.13
N ALA A 120 1.59 8.60 2.80
CA ALA A 120 0.62 9.52 2.22
C ALA A 120 -0.09 10.42 3.24
N ALA A 121 -0.21 9.96 4.50
CA ALA A 121 -0.92 10.69 5.54
C ALA A 121 -0.43 12.15 5.75
N PRO A 122 0.88 12.46 5.80
CA PRO A 122 1.37 13.84 5.96
C PRO A 122 0.99 14.77 4.80
N HIS A 123 0.75 14.22 3.61
CA HIS A 123 0.47 14.97 2.38
C HIS A 123 -1.02 14.98 2.02
N ALA A 124 -1.87 14.31 2.81
CA ALA A 124 -3.29 14.10 2.52
C ALA A 124 -3.55 13.48 1.13
N VAL A 125 -2.61 12.65 0.66
CA VAL A 125 -2.70 11.98 -0.65
C VAL A 125 -3.59 10.73 -0.50
N PRO A 126 -4.63 10.55 -1.34
CA PRO A 126 -5.49 9.38 -1.25
C PRO A 126 -4.75 8.11 -1.63
N VAL A 127 -4.97 7.04 -0.85
CA VAL A 127 -4.45 5.69 -1.12
C VAL A 127 -5.58 4.77 -1.55
N VAL A 128 -5.39 4.09 -2.67
CA VAL A 128 -6.33 3.13 -3.26
C VAL A 128 -5.62 1.81 -3.47
N VAL A 129 -6.30 0.69 -3.22
CA VAL A 129 -5.73 -0.65 -3.40
C VAL A 129 -6.36 -1.35 -4.60
N LEU A 130 -5.52 -1.91 -5.48
CA LEU A 130 -5.88 -2.92 -6.47
C LEU A 130 -5.57 -4.29 -5.86
N ALA A 131 -6.61 -5.02 -5.46
CA ALA A 131 -6.46 -6.31 -4.79
C ALA A 131 -6.81 -7.44 -5.75
N GLY A 132 -6.07 -8.56 -5.76
CA GLY A 132 -6.55 -9.78 -6.41
C GLY A 132 -7.83 -10.29 -5.73
N ARG A 133 -7.85 -10.25 -4.39
CA ARG A 133 -9.01 -10.49 -3.52
C ARG A 133 -8.94 -9.61 -2.27
N SER A 134 -10.07 -9.10 -1.78
CA SER A 134 -10.19 -8.37 -0.52
C SER A 134 -10.87 -9.20 0.56
N GLU A 135 -10.23 -9.30 1.73
CA GLU A 135 -10.75 -10.00 2.92
C GLU A 135 -11.07 -9.02 4.06
N VAL A 136 -10.84 -7.73 3.84
CA VAL A 136 -11.04 -6.67 4.83
C VAL A 136 -12.38 -5.96 4.67
N SER A 137 -12.93 -5.52 5.79
CA SER A 137 -14.14 -4.71 5.87
C SER A 137 -13.86 -3.25 5.55
N ARG A 138 -14.90 -2.49 5.18
CA ARG A 138 -14.81 -1.02 4.98
C ARG A 138 -14.30 -0.27 6.21
N ARG A 139 -14.61 -0.78 7.41
CA ARG A 139 -14.15 -0.18 8.66
C ARG A 139 -12.64 -0.32 8.82
N GLU A 140 -12.10 -1.48 8.49
CA GLU A 140 -10.65 -1.72 8.55
C GLU A 140 -9.92 -0.85 7.52
N LEU A 141 -10.47 -0.71 6.30
CA LEU A 141 -9.93 0.19 5.27
C LEU A 141 -9.86 1.64 5.74
N ALA A 142 -10.96 2.17 6.28
CA ALA A 142 -11.00 3.53 6.79
C ALA A 142 -10.00 3.75 7.95
N ALA A 143 -9.88 2.76 8.85
CA ALA A 143 -8.93 2.81 9.96
C ALA A 143 -7.47 2.79 9.47
N ALA A 144 -7.19 2.14 8.34
CA ALA A 144 -5.87 2.09 7.72
C ALA A 144 -5.57 3.29 6.81
N GLY A 145 -6.49 4.24 6.64
CA GLY A 145 -6.30 5.37 5.73
C GLY A 145 -6.41 5.03 4.24
N VAL A 146 -7.03 3.89 3.91
CA VAL A 146 -7.30 3.48 2.53
C VAL A 146 -8.67 3.99 2.11
N VAL A 147 -8.71 4.76 1.01
CA VAL A 147 -9.92 5.43 0.54
C VAL A 147 -10.77 4.52 -0.35
N GLY A 148 -10.17 3.52 -0.99
CA GLY A 148 -10.92 2.54 -1.78
C GLY A 148 -10.14 1.29 -2.14
N VAL A 149 -10.88 0.24 -2.49
CA VAL A 149 -10.36 -1.05 -2.94
C VAL A 149 -11.09 -1.45 -4.21
N HIS A 150 -10.33 -1.96 -5.17
CA HIS A 150 -10.84 -2.51 -6.42
C HIS A 150 -10.30 -3.93 -6.57
N GLU A 151 -11.19 -4.92 -6.60
CA GLU A 151 -10.80 -6.28 -6.92
C GLU A 151 -10.51 -6.40 -8.42
N VAL A 152 -9.28 -6.77 -8.76
CA VAL A 152 -8.78 -6.88 -10.15
C VAL A 152 -8.50 -8.32 -10.58
N GLY A 153 -8.61 -9.29 -9.67
CA GLY A 153 -8.39 -10.71 -9.94
C GLY A 153 -6.93 -11.16 -9.83
N GLU A 154 -6.71 -12.47 -9.92
CA GLU A 154 -5.40 -13.11 -9.93
C GLU A 154 -5.36 -14.19 -11.04
N PRO A 155 -4.64 -13.97 -12.15
CA PRO A 155 -3.92 -12.74 -12.50
C PRO A 155 -4.88 -11.55 -12.69
N TRP A 156 -4.38 -10.33 -12.51
CA TRP A 156 -5.20 -9.14 -12.67
C TRP A 156 -5.69 -8.97 -14.12
N ASP A 157 -6.89 -8.42 -14.31
CA ASP A 157 -7.43 -8.13 -15.63
C ASP A 157 -7.38 -6.63 -15.97
N ALA A 158 -6.91 -6.32 -17.18
CA ALA A 158 -6.75 -4.93 -17.65
C ALA A 158 -8.08 -4.15 -17.68
N GLY A 159 -9.22 -4.83 -17.84
CA GLY A 159 -10.53 -4.20 -17.83
C GLY A 159 -10.89 -3.63 -16.44
N SER A 160 -10.63 -4.40 -15.38
CA SER A 160 -10.84 -4.01 -13.98
C SER A 160 -9.86 -2.92 -13.55
N VAL A 161 -8.58 -3.06 -13.90
CA VAL A 161 -7.59 -1.98 -13.71
C VAL A 161 -8.05 -0.70 -14.41
N GLY A 162 -8.55 -0.80 -15.65
CA GLY A 162 -9.04 0.35 -16.39
C GLY A 162 -10.29 1.00 -15.80
N ARG A 163 -11.20 0.22 -15.19
CA ARG A 163 -12.36 0.78 -14.45
C ARG A 163 -11.90 1.54 -13.21
N ALA A 164 -10.95 0.99 -12.46
CA ALA A 164 -10.36 1.67 -11.30
C ALA A 164 -9.68 2.98 -11.74
N ALA A 165 -8.85 2.93 -12.78
CA ALA A 165 -8.16 4.11 -13.32
C ALA A 165 -9.13 5.22 -13.73
N ARG A 166 -10.21 4.91 -14.46
CA ARG A 166 -11.23 5.92 -14.82
C ARG A 166 -12.00 6.49 -13.63
N THR A 167 -12.14 5.71 -12.56
CA THR A 167 -12.81 6.16 -11.34
C THR A 167 -11.96 7.20 -10.61
N TRP A 168 -10.66 6.96 -10.50
CA TRP A 168 -9.76 7.78 -9.68
C TRP A 168 -9.01 8.85 -10.46
N ALA A 169 -8.79 8.66 -11.76
CA ALA A 169 -8.18 9.62 -12.66
C ALA A 169 -9.14 9.95 -13.81
N PRO A 170 -10.32 10.55 -13.50
CA PRO A 170 -11.31 10.82 -14.52
C PRO A 170 -10.80 11.90 -15.49
N SER A 171 -10.96 11.65 -16.79
CA SER A 171 -10.72 12.66 -17.81
C SER A 171 -11.98 13.52 -17.96
N TRP A 172 -12.16 14.51 -17.09
CA TRP A 172 -13.16 15.53 -17.35
C TRP A 172 -12.66 16.35 -18.55
N GLY A 173 -13.31 16.17 -19.69
CA GLY A 173 -13.14 17.07 -20.82
C GLY A 173 -13.82 18.40 -20.48
N THR A 174 -13.09 19.50 -20.63
CA THR A 174 -13.72 20.75 -21.04
C THR A 174 -14.54 20.44 -22.30
N LEU A 175 -15.85 20.39 -22.14
CA LEU A 175 -16.82 20.46 -23.25
C LEU A 175 -16.62 21.77 -24.01
#